data_AF-A0A517P4P3-F1
#
_entry.id   AF-A0A517P4P3-F1
#
_cell.length_a   1.000
_cell.length_b   1.000
_cell.length_c   1.000
_cell.angle_alpha   90.00
_cell.angle_beta   90.00
_cell.angle_gamma   90.00
#
_symmetry.space_group_name_H-M   'P 1'
#
loop_
_entity.id
_entity.type
_entity.pdbx_description
1 polymer ?
#
loop_
_entity_poly.entity_id
_entity_poly.type
_entity_poly.pdbx_seq_one_letter_code
_entity_poly.pdbx_strand_id
1 'polypeptide(L)'
;MNDGEARRRVDSIEYLHAVVVLACVRTGLRYGIDRSDRSEAFYVKLFRPLGSPSPLGGAPRHEAERGHWWGVRVAAHLPVYRCSQDYAQIHVPRTVADPAELRAAERGLIRQIEAGGRVIADPEEVREAMFAAFRTKRDGVERPGPAGGRWRWREKSLRWKLIAVDGVPAADVPGDVRRLVARFVPTEAPAVRLTPREQSDVRHRLNARARWAYEEERAAGVSPLRR
;
A
#
# COMPACT_ATOMS: atom_id res chain seq x y z
N MET A 1 49.78 -11.64 16.14
CA MET A 1 48.49 -11.79 16.85
C MET A 1 47.58 -10.70 16.36
N ASN A 2 46.77 -11.04 15.36
CA ASN A 2 45.80 -10.13 14.76
C ASN A 2 44.45 -10.79 15.04
N ASP A 3 44.01 -10.72 16.29
CA ASP A 3 42.70 -11.22 16.70
C ASP A 3 41.67 -10.17 16.27
N GLY A 4 41.54 -10.06 14.95
CA GLY A 4 40.58 -9.25 14.24
C GLY A 4 39.20 -9.85 14.42
N GLU A 5 38.68 -9.82 15.65
CA GLU A 5 37.25 -9.88 15.90
C GLU A 5 36.64 -8.64 15.24
N ALA A 6 36.30 -8.78 13.96
CA ALA A 6 35.33 -7.91 13.33
C ALA A 6 34.05 -8.04 14.17
N ARG A 7 33.89 -7.15 15.16
CA ARG A 7 32.71 -7.08 16.03
C ARG A 7 31.50 -7.17 15.10
N ARG A 8 30.73 -8.25 15.23
CA ARG A 8 29.55 -8.50 14.40
C ARG A 8 28.62 -7.31 14.60
N ARG A 9 28.54 -6.45 13.59
CA ARG A 9 27.62 -5.32 13.60
C ARG A 9 26.19 -5.85 13.53
N VAL A 10 25.30 -5.23 14.28
CA VAL A 10 23.88 -5.60 14.31
C VAL A 10 23.14 -4.80 13.25
N ASP A 11 22.41 -5.49 12.37
CA ASP A 11 21.50 -4.86 11.43
C ASP A 11 20.31 -4.27 12.21
N SER A 12 20.22 -2.94 12.19
CA SER A 12 19.23 -2.23 13.00
C SER A 12 17.79 -2.47 12.53
N ILE A 13 17.61 -2.71 11.22
CA ILE A 13 16.30 -2.97 10.63
C ILE A 13 15.84 -4.38 11.03
N GLU A 14 16.71 -5.38 10.97
CA GLU A 14 16.36 -6.74 11.42
C GLU A 14 16.07 -6.79 12.92
N TYR A 15 16.89 -6.12 13.73
CA TYR A 15 16.70 -6.06 15.18
C TYR A 15 15.34 -5.44 15.54
N LEU A 16 15.02 -4.27 14.99
CA LEU A 16 13.75 -3.60 15.27
C LEU A 16 12.56 -4.30 14.62
N HIS A 17 12.76 -5.02 13.52
CA HIS A 17 11.73 -5.87 12.94
C HIS A 17 11.34 -7.01 13.90
N ALA A 18 12.32 -7.66 14.54
CA ALA A 18 12.03 -8.67 15.56
C ALA A 18 11.28 -8.07 16.77
N VAL A 19 11.68 -6.89 17.23
CA VAL A 19 10.99 -6.19 18.32
C VAL A 19 9.54 -5.83 17.96
N VAL A 20 9.29 -5.26 16.77
CA VAL A 20 7.92 -4.90 16.38
C VAL A 20 7.02 -6.12 16.27
N VAL A 21 7.50 -7.25 15.75
CA VAL A 21 6.70 -8.47 15.65
C VAL A 21 6.23 -8.90 17.04
N LEU A 22 7.13 -8.94 18.02
CA LEU A 22 6.77 -9.28 19.40
C LEU A 22 5.80 -8.28 20.03
N ALA A 23 6.00 -6.98 19.79
CA ALA A 23 5.11 -5.93 20.29
C ALA A 23 3.70 -6.04 19.67
N CYS A 24 3.60 -6.24 18.36
CA CYS A 24 2.32 -6.42 17.66
C CYS A 24 1.58 -7.66 18.17
N VAL A 25 2.26 -8.80 18.30
CA VAL A 25 1.65 -10.04 18.84
C VAL A 25 1.09 -9.81 20.25
N ARG A 26 1.84 -9.11 21.12
CA ARG A 26 1.38 -8.79 22.48
C ARG A 26 0.16 -7.89 22.52
N THR A 27 -0.02 -7.01 21.55
CA THR A 27 -1.17 -6.10 21.51
C THR A 27 -2.48 -6.80 21.14
N GLY A 28 -2.41 -7.98 20.50
CA GLY A 28 -3.59 -8.66 19.96
C GLY A 28 -4.30 -7.92 18.82
N LEU A 29 -3.75 -6.78 18.36
CA LEU A 29 -4.31 -6.01 17.26
C LEU A 29 -4.07 -6.72 15.92
N ARG A 30 -4.98 -6.54 14.96
CA ARG A 30 -4.72 -6.93 13.57
C ARG A 30 -3.62 -6.04 13.01
N TYR A 31 -2.60 -6.66 12.41
CA TYR A 31 -1.45 -5.93 11.87
C TYR A 31 -0.93 -6.52 10.56
N GLY A 32 -0.17 -5.69 9.82
CA GLY A 32 0.61 -6.09 8.67
C GLY A 32 1.99 -5.42 8.69
N ILE A 33 3.02 -6.14 8.25
CA ILE A 33 4.38 -5.60 8.15
C ILE A 33 4.88 -5.81 6.71
N ASP A 34 5.23 -4.70 6.06
CA ASP A 34 5.83 -4.72 4.72
C ASP A 34 7.30 -4.30 4.81
N ARG A 35 8.16 -4.95 4.02
CA ARG A 35 9.57 -4.54 3.88
C ARG A 35 9.79 -3.86 2.54
N SER A 36 10.68 -2.87 2.51
CA SER A 36 11.17 -2.32 1.24
C SER A 36 12.02 -3.37 0.51
N ASP A 37 12.05 -3.34 -0.82
CA ASP A 37 12.83 -4.29 -1.65
C ASP A 37 14.33 -4.36 -1.29
N ARG A 38 14.91 -3.26 -0.79
CA ARG A 38 16.31 -3.20 -0.36
C ARG A 38 16.53 -3.60 1.11
N SER A 39 15.47 -3.93 1.84
CA SER A 39 15.50 -4.24 3.28
C SER A 39 16.10 -3.14 4.17
N GLU A 40 16.12 -1.90 3.70
CA GLU A 40 16.60 -0.72 4.45
C GLU A 40 15.47 0.01 5.19
N ALA A 41 14.23 -0.43 5.00
CA ALA A 41 13.06 0.05 5.71
C ALA A 41 12.01 -1.06 5.88
N PHE A 42 11.22 -0.95 6.94
CA PHE A 42 9.95 -1.66 7.06
C PHE A 42 8.82 -0.73 7.50
N TYR A 43 7.60 -1.15 7.21
CA TYR A 43 6.36 -0.43 7.47
C TYR A 43 5.46 -1.32 8.31
N VAL A 44 5.00 -0.80 9.43
CA VAL A 44 4.05 -1.46 10.33
C VAL A 44 2.71 -0.80 10.12
N LYS A 45 1.68 -1.60 9.90
CA LYS A 45 0.29 -1.17 9.76
C LYS A 45 -0.53 -1.88 10.83
N LEU A 46 -1.26 -1.12 11.62
CA LEU A 46 -2.05 -1.59 12.75
C LEU A 46 -3.49 -1.20 12.52
N PHE A 47 -4.43 -2.12 12.71
CA PHE A 47 -5.85 -1.79 12.71
C PHE A 47 -6.31 -1.62 14.16
N ARG A 48 -7.05 -0.53 14.41
CA ARG A 48 -7.63 -0.23 15.72
C ARG A 48 -9.14 -0.04 15.58
N PRO A 49 -9.97 -0.89 16.22
CA PRO A 49 -11.40 -0.72 16.20
C PRO A 49 -11.82 0.55 16.97
N LEU A 50 -12.85 1.23 16.47
CA LEU A 50 -13.52 2.36 17.07
C LEU A 50 -14.38 1.84 18.23
N GLY A 51 -13.93 2.07 19.47
CA GLY A 51 -14.57 1.57 20.68
C GLY A 51 -14.44 0.06 20.80
N SER A 52 -13.62 -0.42 21.74
CA SER A 52 -13.59 -1.85 22.07
C SER A 52 -15.02 -2.33 22.39
N PRO A 53 -15.50 -3.44 21.78
CA PRO A 53 -16.83 -3.94 22.08
C PRO A 53 -16.91 -4.25 23.58
N SER A 54 -17.99 -3.79 24.20
CA SER A 54 -18.41 -4.30 25.50
C SER A 54 -18.47 -5.84 25.40
N PRO A 55 -17.90 -6.60 26.34
CA PRO A 55 -17.89 -8.07 26.30
C PRO A 55 -19.30 -8.71 26.41
N LEU A 56 -20.37 -7.93 26.38
CA LEU A 56 -21.75 -8.36 26.61
C LEU A 56 -22.71 -8.13 25.40
N GLY A 57 -22.22 -7.77 24.20
CA GLY A 57 -23.09 -7.44 23.07
C GLY A 57 -22.74 -8.16 21.77
N GLY A 58 -23.49 -9.21 21.43
CA GLY A 58 -23.39 -9.91 20.15
C GLY A 58 -23.99 -9.09 19.00
N ALA A 59 -23.15 -8.33 18.28
CA ALA A 59 -23.51 -7.75 16.99
C ALA A 59 -23.07 -8.69 15.84
N PRO A 60 -23.82 -8.73 14.71
CA PRO A 60 -23.54 -9.63 13.59
C PRO A 60 -22.20 -9.30 12.90
N ARG A 61 -21.46 -10.36 12.50
CA ARG A 61 -20.09 -10.34 11.95
C ARG A 61 -19.84 -9.49 10.68
N HIS A 62 -20.87 -8.91 10.06
CA HIS A 62 -20.76 -8.16 8.80
C HIS A 62 -20.97 -6.64 8.93
N GLU A 63 -21.42 -6.14 10.08
CA GLU A 63 -21.31 -4.71 10.46
C GLU A 63 -20.03 -4.42 11.27
N ALA A 64 -19.13 -5.40 11.30
CA ALA A 64 -18.07 -5.53 12.29
C ALA A 64 -16.81 -4.72 11.92
N GLU A 65 -16.35 -3.97 12.92
CA GLU A 65 -15.09 -3.23 13.00
C GLU A 65 -15.05 -1.91 12.20
N ARG A 66 -15.89 -0.94 12.60
CA ARG A 66 -15.51 0.46 12.45
C ARG A 66 -14.15 0.64 13.12
N GLY A 67 -13.19 1.28 12.46
CA GLY A 67 -11.82 1.37 12.94
C GLY A 67 -10.93 2.19 12.01
N HIS A 68 -9.72 2.51 12.47
CA HIS A 68 -8.72 3.18 11.64
C HIS A 68 -7.46 2.34 11.51
N TRP A 69 -6.79 2.51 10.37
CA TRP A 69 -5.46 1.98 10.15
C TRP A 69 -4.40 3.01 10.52
N TRP A 70 -3.31 2.50 11.05
CA TRP A 70 -2.31 3.24 11.81
C TRP A 70 -0.92 2.76 11.37
N GLY A 71 -0.03 3.70 11.01
CA GLY A 71 1.18 3.42 10.27
C GLY A 71 2.45 3.95 10.93
N VAL A 72 3.47 3.08 11.04
CA VAL A 72 4.83 3.44 11.45
C VAL A 72 5.83 2.95 10.40
N ARG A 73 6.82 3.77 10.06
CA ARG A 73 7.95 3.43 9.19
C ARG A 73 9.24 3.48 10.00
N VAL A 74 9.99 2.39 9.96
CA VAL A 74 11.36 2.32 10.51
C VAL A 74 12.32 2.21 9.34
N ALA A 75 13.33 3.07 9.27
CA ALA A 75 14.24 3.08 8.14
C ALA A 75 15.64 3.63 8.43
N ALA A 76 16.60 3.16 7.63
CA ALA A 76 17.97 3.65 7.60
C ALA A 76 18.16 4.91 6.74
N HIS A 77 17.10 5.39 6.10
CA HIS A 77 17.15 6.49 5.14
C HIS A 77 15.88 7.34 5.14
N LEU A 78 16.00 8.55 4.61
CA LEU A 78 14.87 9.46 4.39
C LEU A 78 13.86 8.86 3.39
N PRO A 79 12.56 9.11 3.55
CA PRO A 79 11.54 8.60 2.64
C PRO A 79 11.75 9.13 1.22
N VAL A 80 11.92 8.21 0.27
CA VAL A 80 12.10 8.52 -1.16
C VAL A 80 10.76 8.81 -1.84
N TYR A 81 9.70 8.15 -1.39
CA TYR A 81 8.36 8.27 -1.93
C TYR A 81 7.47 9.11 -1.03
N ARG A 82 6.57 9.90 -1.62
CA ARG A 82 5.65 10.79 -0.90
C ARG A 82 4.78 10.02 0.08
N CYS A 83 4.22 8.89 -0.33
CA CYS A 83 3.39 8.04 0.55
C CYS A 83 4.14 7.51 1.78
N SER A 84 5.47 7.40 1.74
CA SER A 84 6.26 6.95 2.89
C SER A 84 6.33 8.01 3.99
N GLN A 85 6.11 9.28 3.66
CA GLN A 85 6.09 10.41 4.61
C GLN A 85 4.80 10.45 5.45
N ASP A 86 3.75 9.74 5.01
CA ASP A 86 2.47 9.69 5.73
C ASP A 86 2.54 8.87 7.02
N TYR A 87 3.52 7.98 7.14
CA TYR A 87 3.74 7.14 8.31
C TYR A 87 4.42 7.93 9.43
N ALA A 88 4.23 7.52 10.69
CA ALA A 88 5.11 7.94 11.77
C ALA A 88 6.54 7.48 11.47
N GLN A 89 7.55 8.34 11.62
CA GLN A 89 8.92 8.03 11.20
C GLN A 89 9.81 7.66 12.39
N ILE A 90 10.56 6.57 12.25
CA ILE A 90 11.67 6.20 13.13
C ILE A 90 12.90 5.99 12.26
N HIS A 91 13.88 6.86 12.44
CA HIS A 91 15.14 6.81 11.72
C HIS A 91 16.19 6.14 12.59
N VAL A 92 16.92 5.19 12.01
CA VAL A 92 18.00 4.46 12.68
C VAL A 92 19.23 4.39 11.77
N PRO A 93 20.44 4.21 12.30
CA PRO A 93 21.57 3.80 11.46
C PRO A 93 21.28 2.44 10.79
N ARG A 94 21.95 2.11 9.69
CA ARG A 94 21.80 0.80 9.04
C ARG A 94 22.32 -0.34 9.93
N THR A 95 23.46 -0.09 10.59
CA THR A 95 24.10 -1.02 11.50
C THR A 95 24.63 -0.30 12.72
N VAL A 96 24.59 -0.95 13.88
CA VAL A 96 25.22 -0.49 15.13
C VAL A 96 26.26 -1.50 15.60
N ALA A 97 27.23 -1.04 16.41
CA ALA A 97 28.19 -1.95 17.04
C ALA A 97 27.57 -2.63 18.27
N ASP A 98 26.75 -1.88 19.03
CA ASP A 98 26.05 -2.38 20.22
C ASP A 98 24.52 -2.21 20.06
N PRO A 99 23.70 -3.27 20.20
CA PRO A 99 22.24 -3.16 20.23
C PRO A 99 21.70 -2.15 21.26
N ALA A 100 22.44 -1.86 22.32
CA ALA A 100 22.05 -0.86 23.31
C ALA A 100 21.85 0.54 22.71
N GLU A 101 22.54 0.85 21.60
CA GLU A 101 22.35 2.09 20.84
C GLU A 101 20.94 2.22 20.25
N LEU A 102 20.24 1.11 19.99
CA LEU A 102 18.90 1.09 19.42
C LEU A 102 17.78 1.24 20.45
N ARG A 103 18.09 1.30 21.76
CA ARG A 103 17.07 1.33 22.83
C ARG A 103 16.14 2.53 22.74
N ALA A 104 16.64 3.68 22.29
CA ALA A 104 15.79 4.87 22.09
C ALA A 104 14.79 4.65 20.95
N ALA A 105 15.23 4.06 19.84
CA ALA A 105 14.39 3.72 18.69
C ALA A 105 13.38 2.62 19.05
N GLU A 106 13.80 1.61 19.81
CA GLU A 106 12.93 0.54 20.33
C GLU A 106 11.79 1.11 21.18
N ARG A 107 12.10 1.95 22.18
CA ARG A 107 11.07 2.61 23.00
C ARG A 107 10.17 3.52 22.18
N GLY A 108 10.75 4.23 21.21
CA GLY A 108 9.99 5.05 20.27
C GLY A 108 8.99 4.22 19.48
N LEU A 109 9.43 3.10 18.93
CA LEU A 109 8.63 2.17 18.14
C LEU A 109 7.50 1.56 18.96
N ILE A 110 7.79 1.05 20.15
CA ILE A 110 6.77 0.48 21.05
C ILE A 110 5.70 1.54 21.38
N ARG A 111 6.10 2.76 21.74
CA ARG A 111 5.14 3.85 21.97
C ARG A 111 4.28 4.16 20.75
N GLN A 112 4.85 4.14 19.55
CA GLN A 112 4.07 4.37 18.32
C GLN A 112 3.10 3.20 18.06
N ILE A 113 3.49 1.96 18.34
CA ILE A 113 2.60 0.79 18.23
C ILE A 113 1.44 0.94 19.22
N GLU A 114 1.72 1.29 20.48
CA GLU A 114 0.74 1.46 21.55
C GLU A 114 -0.19 2.65 21.34
N ALA A 115 0.32 3.77 20.79
CA ALA A 115 -0.47 4.97 20.49
C ALA A 115 -1.14 4.93 19.11
N GLY A 116 -0.79 3.99 18.24
CA GLY A 116 -1.26 3.89 16.85
C GLY A 116 -0.39 4.63 15.82
N GLY A 117 0.50 5.53 16.21
CA GLY A 117 1.33 6.22 15.21
C GLY A 117 0.55 7.23 14.38
N ARG A 118 0.56 7.12 13.04
CA ARG A 118 -0.20 8.03 12.16
C ARG A 118 -1.31 7.29 11.42
N VAL A 119 -2.49 7.91 11.31
CA VAL A 119 -3.57 7.36 10.50
C VAL A 119 -3.13 7.24 9.03
N ILE A 120 -3.36 6.06 8.47
CA ILE A 120 -3.12 5.70 7.08
C ILE A 120 -4.38 5.04 6.52
N ALA A 121 -4.42 4.85 5.20
CA ALA A 121 -5.52 4.16 4.56
C ALA A 121 -5.54 2.66 4.87
N ASP A 122 -6.72 2.05 4.73
CA ASP A 122 -6.87 0.61 4.77
C ASP A 122 -6.01 -0.08 3.68
N PRO A 123 -5.16 -1.06 4.03
CA PRO A 123 -4.39 -1.82 3.06
C PRO A 123 -5.22 -2.44 1.93
N GLU A 124 -6.45 -2.89 2.22
CA GLU A 124 -7.36 -3.46 1.23
C GLU A 124 -7.90 -2.40 0.28
N GLU A 125 -8.29 -1.23 0.81
CA GLU A 125 -8.70 -0.10 -0.02
C GLU A 125 -7.56 0.37 -0.94
N VAL A 126 -6.34 0.42 -0.41
CA VAL A 126 -5.15 0.71 -1.22
C VAL A 126 -4.96 -0.31 -2.32
N ARG A 127 -5.12 -1.62 -2.01
CA ARG A 127 -5.01 -2.71 -2.99
C ARG A 127 -6.05 -2.55 -4.11
N GLU A 128 -7.31 -2.30 -3.75
CA GLU A 128 -8.40 -2.09 -4.72
C GLU A 128 -8.16 -0.86 -5.60
N ALA A 129 -7.74 0.26 -5.01
CA ALA A 129 -7.42 1.46 -5.76
C ALA A 129 -6.22 1.28 -6.71
N MET A 130 -5.22 0.49 -6.30
CA MET A 130 -4.11 0.11 -7.18
C MET A 130 -4.60 -0.72 -8.37
N PHE A 131 -5.48 -1.69 -8.14
CA PHE A 131 -6.10 -2.46 -9.22
C PHE A 131 -6.95 -1.58 -10.14
N ALA A 132 -7.70 -0.62 -9.60
CA ALA A 132 -8.47 0.33 -10.40
C ALA A 132 -7.57 1.25 -11.25
N ALA A 133 -6.48 1.76 -10.67
CA ALA A 133 -5.49 2.57 -11.40
C ALA A 133 -4.79 1.77 -12.50
N PHE A 134 -4.44 0.52 -12.22
CA PHE A 134 -3.91 -0.42 -13.21
C PHE A 134 -4.88 -0.62 -14.38
N ARG A 135 -6.17 -0.89 -14.09
CA ARG A 135 -7.21 -1.07 -15.11
C ARG A 135 -7.35 0.18 -15.98
N THR A 136 -7.45 1.34 -15.36
CA THR A 136 -7.55 2.64 -16.06
C THR A 136 -6.36 2.87 -17.00
N LYS A 137 -5.14 2.61 -16.52
CA LYS A 137 -3.93 2.75 -17.35
C LYS A 137 -3.92 1.77 -18.53
N ARG A 138 -4.44 0.56 -18.33
CA ARG A 138 -4.55 -0.46 -19.37
C ARG A 138 -5.62 -0.13 -20.41
N ASP A 139 -6.77 0.39 -19.98
CA ASP A 139 -7.84 0.88 -20.86
C ASP A 139 -7.39 2.09 -21.70
N GLY A 140 -6.46 2.90 -21.17
CA GLY A 140 -5.92 4.09 -21.85
C GLY A 140 -4.84 3.80 -22.91
N VAL A 141 -4.43 2.54 -23.12
CA VAL A 141 -3.38 2.22 -24.10
C VAL A 141 -3.96 2.25 -25.52
N GLU A 142 -3.67 3.33 -26.25
CA GLU A 142 -3.91 3.42 -27.68
C GLU A 142 -2.83 2.68 -28.49
N ARG A 143 -3.21 2.08 -29.60
CA ARG A 143 -2.32 1.43 -30.57
C ARG A 143 -2.69 1.83 -31.99
N PRO A 144 -1.71 1.91 -32.90
CA PRO A 144 -1.98 1.99 -34.31
C PRO A 144 -2.74 0.74 -34.75
N GLY A 145 -3.82 0.96 -35.46
CA GLY A 145 -4.68 -0.06 -36.04
C GLY A 145 -4.35 -0.35 -37.50
N PRO A 146 -5.01 -1.35 -38.07
CA PRO A 146 -5.02 -1.53 -39.52
C PRO A 146 -5.51 -0.25 -40.19
N ALA A 147 -4.88 0.12 -41.32
CA ALA A 147 -5.20 1.33 -42.08
C ALA A 147 -4.96 2.68 -41.36
N GLY A 148 -4.15 2.71 -40.29
CA GLY A 148 -3.71 3.96 -39.65
C GLY A 148 -4.69 4.55 -38.62
N GLY A 149 -5.82 3.91 -38.34
CA GLY A 149 -6.74 4.32 -37.27
C GLY A 149 -6.20 4.02 -35.87
N ARG A 150 -6.75 4.63 -34.81
CA ARG A 150 -6.32 4.35 -33.43
C ARG A 150 -7.28 3.39 -32.75
N TRP A 151 -6.73 2.45 -31.99
CA TRP A 151 -7.49 1.43 -31.25
C TRP A 151 -7.08 1.43 -29.79
N ARG A 152 -8.02 1.17 -28.88
CA ARG A 152 -7.75 1.04 -27.45
C ARG A 152 -8.35 -0.24 -26.89
N TRP A 153 -7.71 -0.78 -25.86
CA TRP A 153 -8.31 -1.85 -25.08
C TRP A 153 -9.40 -1.29 -24.16
N ARG A 154 -10.49 -2.03 -23.99
CA ARG A 154 -11.52 -1.71 -23.02
C ARG A 154 -11.97 -3.00 -22.32
N GLU A 155 -11.98 -2.98 -21.00
CA GLU A 155 -12.60 -4.04 -20.22
C GLU A 155 -14.14 -4.00 -20.37
N LYS A 156 -14.75 -5.12 -20.77
CA LYS A 156 -16.21 -5.32 -20.77
C LYS A 156 -16.53 -6.70 -20.22
N SER A 157 -17.21 -6.78 -19.07
CA SER A 157 -17.64 -8.03 -18.44
C SER A 157 -16.48 -9.00 -18.17
N LEU A 158 -15.39 -8.51 -17.58
CA LEU A 158 -14.16 -9.27 -17.27
C LEU A 158 -13.45 -9.86 -18.51
N ARG A 159 -13.85 -9.44 -19.72
CA ARG A 159 -13.17 -9.76 -20.98
C ARG A 159 -12.63 -8.48 -21.60
N TRP A 160 -11.41 -8.57 -22.13
CA TRP A 160 -10.77 -7.46 -22.81
C TRP A 160 -11.21 -7.43 -24.27
N LYS A 161 -11.68 -6.27 -24.74
CA LYS A 161 -12.06 -6.05 -26.14
C LYS A 161 -11.27 -4.89 -26.70
N LEU A 162 -10.76 -5.05 -27.91
CA LEU A 162 -10.19 -3.94 -28.67
C LEU A 162 -11.34 -3.15 -29.32
N ILE A 163 -11.33 -1.84 -29.15
CA ILE A 163 -12.32 -0.92 -29.75
C ILE A 163 -11.59 0.18 -30.52
N ALA A 164 -12.12 0.60 -31.67
CA ALA A 164 -11.59 1.78 -32.36
C ALA A 164 -11.83 3.03 -31.52
N VAL A 165 -10.84 3.92 -31.45
CA VAL A 165 -10.91 5.22 -30.76
C VAL A 165 -11.72 6.20 -31.62
N ASP A 166 -11.56 6.14 -32.94
CA ASP A 166 -12.14 7.09 -33.89
C ASP A 166 -13.58 6.73 -34.32
N GLY A 167 -14.32 6.00 -33.46
CA GLY A 167 -15.76 5.80 -33.62
C GLY A 167 -16.22 4.73 -34.62
N VAL A 168 -15.32 4.07 -35.36
CA VAL A 168 -15.70 2.95 -36.25
C VAL A 168 -16.01 1.70 -35.42
N PRO A 169 -17.26 1.22 -35.36
CA PRO A 169 -17.57 -0.03 -34.69
C PRO A 169 -16.78 -1.18 -35.32
N ALA A 170 -16.21 -2.08 -34.50
CA ALA A 170 -15.56 -3.29 -35.02
C ALA A 170 -16.48 -4.17 -35.89
N ALA A 171 -17.81 -3.93 -35.81
CA ALA A 171 -18.82 -4.54 -36.66
C ALA A 171 -18.71 -4.10 -38.14
N ASP A 172 -18.34 -2.84 -38.39
CA ASP A 172 -18.28 -2.20 -39.71
C ASP A 172 -16.91 -2.34 -40.39
N VAL A 173 -15.99 -3.04 -39.73
CA VAL A 173 -14.71 -3.44 -40.28
C VAL A 173 -14.92 -4.62 -41.22
N PRO A 174 -14.57 -4.51 -42.53
CA PRO A 174 -14.77 -5.57 -43.52
C PRO A 174 -14.23 -6.92 -43.04
N GLY A 175 -14.88 -8.03 -43.43
CA GLY A 175 -14.55 -9.38 -42.97
C GLY A 175 -13.08 -9.78 -43.16
N ASP A 176 -12.44 -9.27 -44.21
CA ASP A 176 -11.02 -9.48 -44.49
C ASP A 176 -10.10 -8.72 -43.53
N VAL A 177 -10.55 -7.55 -43.08
CA VAL A 177 -9.87 -6.77 -42.04
C VAL A 177 -10.07 -7.42 -40.67
N ARG A 178 -11.19 -8.09 -40.38
CA ARG A 178 -11.33 -8.88 -39.13
C ARG A 178 -10.31 -10.02 -39.05
N ARG A 179 -10.02 -10.69 -40.17
CA ARG A 179 -8.94 -11.71 -40.25
C ARG A 179 -7.55 -11.09 -40.10
N LEU A 180 -7.34 -9.89 -40.65
CA LEU A 180 -6.11 -9.11 -40.45
C LEU A 180 -5.94 -8.66 -38.99
N VAL A 181 -7.00 -8.16 -38.35
CA VAL A 181 -7.04 -7.76 -36.94
C VAL A 181 -6.68 -8.95 -36.04
N ALA A 182 -7.22 -10.15 -36.30
CA ALA A 182 -6.82 -11.35 -35.56
C ALA A 182 -5.34 -11.74 -35.75
N ARG A 183 -4.71 -11.32 -36.86
CA ARG A 183 -3.28 -11.54 -37.16
C ARG A 183 -2.36 -10.48 -36.55
N PHE A 184 -2.83 -9.25 -36.39
CA PHE A 184 -2.02 -8.09 -35.96
C PHE A 184 -2.32 -7.60 -34.54
N VAL A 185 -3.46 -8.00 -33.95
CA VAL A 185 -3.82 -7.67 -32.58
C VAL A 185 -3.32 -8.78 -31.66
N PRO A 186 -2.36 -8.50 -30.76
CA PRO A 186 -1.97 -9.47 -29.74
C PRO A 186 -3.21 -9.87 -28.94
N THR A 187 -3.45 -11.18 -28.85
CA THR A 187 -4.54 -11.78 -28.06
C THR A 187 -4.37 -11.54 -26.56
N GLU A 188 -3.16 -11.17 -26.15
CA GLU A 188 -2.81 -10.83 -24.79
C GLU A 188 -2.89 -9.31 -24.58
N ALA A 189 -3.75 -8.90 -23.65
CA ALA A 189 -3.83 -7.50 -23.27
C ALA A 189 -2.49 -7.03 -22.68
N PRO A 190 -2.07 -5.78 -22.92
CA PRO A 190 -0.70 -5.34 -22.66
C PRO A 190 -0.29 -5.54 -21.20
N ALA A 191 0.97 -5.94 -20.99
CA ALA A 191 1.62 -6.00 -19.69
C ALA A 191 1.90 -4.57 -19.17
N VAL A 192 0.82 -3.85 -18.86
CA VAL A 192 0.91 -2.53 -18.24
C VAL A 192 1.34 -2.70 -16.79
N ARG A 193 2.21 -1.83 -16.27
CA ARG A 193 2.52 -1.75 -14.84
C ARG A 193 2.39 -0.31 -14.37
N LEU A 194 1.96 -0.13 -13.12
CA LEU A 194 2.09 1.15 -12.45
C LEU A 194 3.55 1.36 -12.07
N THR A 195 4.11 2.49 -12.45
CA THR A 195 5.42 2.95 -12.01
C THR A 195 5.41 3.15 -10.49
N PRO A 196 6.58 3.08 -9.81
CA PRO A 196 6.65 3.33 -8.37
C PRO A 196 6.07 4.69 -7.96
N ARG A 197 6.21 5.71 -8.82
CA ARG A 197 5.63 7.04 -8.61
C ARG A 197 4.10 7.01 -8.62
N GLU A 198 3.48 6.44 -9.65
CA GLU A 198 2.01 6.32 -9.73
C GLU A 198 1.45 5.53 -8.54
N GLN A 199 2.13 4.45 -8.13
CA GLN A 199 1.76 3.71 -6.93
C GLN A 199 1.85 4.59 -5.67
N SER A 200 2.92 5.38 -5.54
CA SER A 200 3.06 6.31 -4.42
C SER A 200 1.92 7.35 -4.39
N ASP A 201 1.55 7.90 -5.54
CA ASP A 201 0.50 8.91 -5.65
C ASP A 201 -0.89 8.34 -5.29
N VAL A 202 -1.17 7.09 -5.64
CA VAL A 202 -2.39 6.38 -5.18
C VAL A 202 -2.39 6.24 -3.66
N ARG A 203 -1.31 5.71 -3.07
CA ARG A 203 -1.21 5.52 -1.61
C ARG A 203 -1.34 6.85 -0.86
N HIS A 204 -0.65 7.89 -1.32
CA HIS A 204 -0.63 9.18 -0.65
C HIS A 204 -2.03 9.83 -0.61
N ARG A 205 -2.76 9.80 -1.73
CA ARG A 205 -4.13 10.34 -1.78
C ARG A 205 -5.06 9.63 -0.81
N LEU A 206 -4.96 8.30 -0.72
CA LEU A 206 -5.78 7.53 0.20
C LEU A 206 -5.41 7.80 1.66
N ASN A 207 -4.12 7.85 1.99
CA ASN A 207 -3.64 8.19 3.33
C ASN A 207 -4.13 9.59 3.77
N ALA A 208 -4.08 10.57 2.86
CA ALA A 208 -4.58 11.92 3.13
C ALA A 208 -6.08 11.91 3.42
N ARG A 209 -6.87 11.20 2.61
CA ARG A 209 -8.32 11.06 2.84
C ARG A 209 -8.64 10.36 4.15
N ALA A 210 -7.95 9.27 4.48
CA ALA A 210 -8.14 8.54 5.73
C ALA A 210 -7.85 9.44 6.95
N ARG A 211 -6.81 10.27 6.86
CA ARG A 211 -6.46 11.25 7.90
C ARG A 211 -7.53 12.32 8.06
N TRP A 212 -8.03 12.89 6.97
CA TRP A 212 -9.12 13.86 7.02
C TRP A 212 -10.39 13.26 7.63
N ALA A 213 -10.78 12.05 7.22
CA ALA A 213 -11.94 11.37 7.81
C ALA A 213 -11.78 11.17 9.33
N TYR A 214 -10.60 10.73 9.77
CA TYR A 214 -10.30 10.61 11.21
C TYR A 214 -10.37 11.95 11.94
N GLU A 215 -9.84 13.03 11.35
CA GLU A 215 -9.87 14.37 11.94
C GLU A 215 -11.29 14.93 12.05
N GLU A 216 -12.13 14.70 11.04
CA GLU A 216 -13.55 15.06 11.04
C GLU A 216 -14.33 14.31 12.13
N GLU A 217 -14.13 12.99 12.26
CA GLU A 217 -14.75 12.17 13.31
C GLU A 217 -14.31 12.64 14.70
N ARG A 218 -13.02 12.96 14.87
CA ARG A 218 -12.48 13.50 16.13
C ARG A 218 -13.10 14.87 16.46
N ALA A 219 -13.25 15.75 15.47
CA ALA A 219 -13.82 17.07 15.64
C ALA A 219 -15.32 17.02 15.97
N ALA A 220 -16.03 16.04 15.42
CA ALA A 220 -17.45 15.79 15.69
C ALA A 220 -17.73 15.24 17.10
N GLY A 221 -16.70 15.06 17.95
CA GLY A 221 -16.87 14.55 19.31
C GLY A 221 -17.19 13.05 19.38
N VAL A 222 -17.15 12.35 18.24
CA VAL A 222 -17.15 10.88 18.18
C VAL A 222 -15.78 10.42 18.65
N SER A 223 -15.50 10.52 19.94
CA SER A 223 -14.20 10.16 20.50
C SER A 223 -14.19 8.66 20.80
N PRO A 224 -13.40 7.85 20.08
CA PRO A 224 -13.30 6.40 20.35
C PRO A 224 -12.49 6.05 21.60
N LEU A 225 -11.95 7.04 22.32
CA LEU A 225 -10.98 6.84 23.41
C LEU A 225 -11.46 7.31 24.78
N ARG A 226 -12.76 7.59 24.96
CA ARG A 226 -13.34 7.74 26.31
C ARG A 226 -14.08 6.47 26.70
N ARG A 227 -13.36 5.49 27.24
CA ARG A 227 -13.82 4.52 28.25
C ARG A 227 -12.61 3.93 28.94
#